data_AF-A0A2N0QGR6-F1
#
_entry.id   AF-A0A2N0QGR6-F1
#
_cell.length_a   1.000
_cell.length_b   1.000
_cell.length_c   1.000
_cell.angle_alpha   90.00
_cell.angle_beta   90.00
_cell.angle_gamma   90.00
#
_symmetry.space_group_name_H-M   'P 1'
#
loop_
_entity.id
_entity.type
_entity.pdbx_description
1 polymer ?
#
loop_
_entity_poly.entity_id
_entity_poly.type
_entity_poly.pdbx_seq_one_letter_code
_entity_poly.pdbx_strand_id
1 'polypeptide(L)'
;SIHILYCDSLNSDFVQQIIKVNKPFKLRSLFVNEILHFESLQLLLQKFIDYLENFGFEYDEYDEPKRQLFKFITKYCKKIRYFDSGIPDDDNNIYLFIENNQHNINYITIEVDIDNYTNYKELSSTVLQNLGQVLPIKLEYLCLSLSFKTKIIN
;
A
#
# COMPACT_ATOMS: atom_id res chain seq x y z
N SER A 1 -17.93 10.27 -3.83
CA SER A 1 -17.09 9.19 -3.27
C SER A 1 -16.42 9.73 -2.02
N ILE A 2 -15.92 8.85 -1.16
CA ILE A 2 -15.12 9.19 0.02
C ILE A 2 -13.69 8.71 -0.24
N HIS A 3 -12.74 9.51 0.22
CA HIS A 3 -11.30 9.27 0.13
C HIS A 3 -10.72 9.54 1.53
N ILE A 4 -10.03 8.55 2.09
CA ILE A 4 -9.26 8.68 3.34
C ILE A 4 -7.80 8.72 2.91
N LEU A 5 -7.18 9.88 3.05
CA LEU A 5 -5.80 10.19 2.66
C LEU A 5 -5.11 10.84 3.87
N TYR A 6 -3.80 10.68 4.05
CA TYR A 6 -3.05 11.37 5.12
C TYR A 6 -3.61 11.05 6.51
N CYS A 7 -3.94 9.77 6.72
CA CYS A 7 -4.59 9.30 7.92
C CYS A 7 -3.58 8.54 8.78
N ASP A 8 -3.12 9.19 9.86
CA ASP A 8 -2.21 8.57 10.82
C ASP A 8 -2.76 7.24 11.32
N SER A 9 -4.02 7.21 11.76
CA SER A 9 -4.70 5.97 12.11
C SER A 9 -6.22 6.12 12.10
N LEU A 10 -6.92 4.99 11.95
CA LEU A 10 -8.38 4.92 12.08
C LEU A 10 -8.74 4.28 13.42
N ASN A 11 -9.33 5.08 14.32
CA ASN A 11 -9.86 4.55 15.56
C ASN A 11 -11.16 3.74 15.33
N SER A 12 -11.46 2.83 16.26
CA SER A 12 -12.61 1.94 16.16
C SER A 12 -13.95 2.69 16.18
N ASP A 13 -14.07 3.78 16.94
CA ASP A 13 -15.30 4.59 17.01
C ASP A 13 -15.66 5.24 15.67
N PHE A 14 -14.66 5.76 14.95
CA PHE A 14 -14.82 6.32 13.62
C PHE A 14 -15.30 5.24 12.64
N VAL A 15 -14.66 4.08 12.65
CA VAL A 15 -15.08 2.95 11.81
C VAL A 15 -16.53 2.57 12.11
N GLN A 16 -16.90 2.44 13.39
CA GLN A 16 -18.24 2.09 13.81
C GLN A 16 -19.29 3.11 13.35
N GLN A 17 -18.95 4.40 13.31
CA GLN A 17 -19.82 5.43 12.76
C GLN A 17 -19.98 5.27 11.24
N ILE A 18 -18.88 5.09 10.51
CA ILE A 18 -18.89 4.95 9.04
C ILE A 18 -19.68 3.72 8.59
N ILE A 19 -19.55 2.58 9.27
CA ILE A 19 -20.29 1.37 8.91
C ILE A 19 -21.80 1.50 9.17
N LYS A 20 -22.21 2.33 10.14
CA LYS A 20 -23.63 2.60 10.47
C LYS A 20 -24.29 3.62 9.54
N VAL A 21 -23.52 4.29 8.69
CA VAL A 21 -24.11 5.20 7.68
C VAL A 21 -24.89 4.36 6.66
N ASN A 22 -26.21 4.55 6.67
CA ASN A 22 -27.16 3.87 5.77
C ASN A 22 -27.27 4.54 4.39
N LYS A 23 -26.80 5.78 4.25
CA LYS A 23 -26.77 6.46 2.96
C LYS A 23 -25.77 5.76 2.05
N PRO A 24 -26.08 5.53 0.77
CA PRO A 24 -25.15 4.89 -0.15
C PRO A 24 -23.99 5.84 -0.47
N PHE A 25 -22.77 5.40 -0.16
CA PHE A 25 -21.54 6.02 -0.63
C PHE A 25 -20.50 4.95 -0.93
N LYS A 26 -19.41 5.38 -1.56
CA LYS A 26 -18.29 4.54 -1.99
C LYS A 26 -17.02 5.08 -1.36
N LEU A 27 -16.30 4.25 -0.62
CA LEU A 27 -14.90 4.51 -0.25
C LEU A 27 -14.03 4.08 -1.43
N ARG A 28 -13.40 5.06 -2.11
CA ARG A 28 -12.54 4.79 -3.27
C ARG A 28 -11.06 4.79 -2.95
N SER A 29 -10.66 5.48 -1.88
CA SER A 29 -9.25 5.61 -1.48
C SER A 29 -9.10 5.39 0.00
N LEU A 30 -8.10 4.59 0.37
CA LEU A 30 -7.68 4.35 1.74
C LEU A 30 -6.15 4.37 1.80
N PHE A 31 -5.61 5.38 2.45
CA PHE A 31 -4.21 5.51 2.79
C PHE A 31 -4.13 5.69 4.30
N VAL A 32 -3.34 4.83 4.95
CA VAL A 32 -3.19 4.80 6.41
C VAL A 32 -1.74 4.65 6.78
N ASN A 33 -1.30 5.36 7.81
CA ASN A 33 0.06 5.23 8.31
C ASN A 33 0.18 4.08 9.33
N GLU A 34 -0.63 4.11 10.38
CA GLU A 34 -0.66 3.11 11.46
C GLU A 34 -2.00 2.37 11.50
N ILE A 35 -1.96 1.10 11.91
CA ILE A 35 -3.15 0.26 12.10
C ILE A 35 -3.28 -0.08 13.59
N LEU A 36 -4.01 0.76 14.33
CA LEU A 36 -4.25 0.55 15.76
C LEU A 36 -5.11 -0.70 16.05
N HIS A 37 -6.11 -0.97 15.21
CA HIS A 37 -7.08 -2.04 15.40
C HIS A 37 -7.40 -2.73 14.06
N PHE A 38 -6.72 -3.84 13.79
CA PHE A 38 -6.88 -4.60 12.54
C PHE A 38 -8.34 -5.00 12.30
N GLU A 39 -9.06 -5.50 13.31
CA GLU A 39 -10.43 -5.99 13.17
C GLU A 39 -11.38 -4.87 12.74
N SER A 40 -11.18 -3.65 13.27
CA SER A 40 -11.99 -2.49 12.89
C SER A 40 -11.75 -2.14 11.42
N LEU A 41 -10.49 -2.06 11.00
CA LEU A 41 -10.16 -1.76 9.62
C LEU A 41 -10.65 -2.83 8.65
N GLN A 42 -10.57 -4.11 9.05
CA GLN A 42 -11.13 -5.22 8.29
C GLN A 42 -12.65 -5.09 8.09
N LEU A 43 -13.41 -4.74 9.14
CA LEU A 43 -14.85 -4.49 9.04
C LEU A 43 -15.18 -3.33 8.10
N LEU A 44 -14.39 -2.25 8.15
CA LEU A 44 -14.52 -1.12 7.22
C LEU A 44 -14.34 -1.59 5.78
N LEU A 45 -13.26 -2.32 5.51
CA LEU A 45 -12.96 -2.82 4.17
C LEU A 45 -14.02 -3.79 3.66
N GLN A 46 -14.51 -4.71 4.48
CA GLN A 46 -15.59 -5.64 4.12
C GLN A 46 -16.82 -4.92 3.57
N LYS A 47 -17.16 -3.74 4.10
CA LYS A 47 -18.27 -2.92 3.61
C LYS A 47 -18.00 -2.28 2.24
N PHE A 48 -16.74 -2.08 1.87
CA PHE A 48 -16.34 -1.30 0.68
C PHE A 48 -15.41 -2.02 -0.30
N ILE A 49 -15.22 -3.35 -0.18
CA ILE A 49 -14.28 -4.13 -1.01
C ILE A 49 -14.47 -3.91 -2.52
N ASP A 50 -15.71 -3.76 -2.97
CA ASP A 50 -16.05 -3.63 -4.40
C ASP A 50 -15.87 -2.21 -4.94
N TYR A 51 -15.45 -1.26 -4.10
CA TYR A 51 -15.35 0.15 -4.43
C TYR A 51 -13.93 0.72 -4.26
N LEU A 52 -13.06 0.02 -3.52
CA LEU A 52 -11.71 0.49 -3.28
C LEU A 52 -10.89 0.40 -4.58
N GLU A 53 -10.31 1.54 -4.97
CA GLU A 53 -9.54 1.69 -6.21
C GLU A 53 -8.13 2.20 -5.96
N ASN A 54 -7.92 2.95 -4.87
CA ASN A 54 -6.62 3.46 -4.49
C ASN A 54 -6.31 2.99 -3.07
N PHE A 55 -5.15 2.37 -2.88
CA PHE A 55 -4.73 1.86 -1.58
C PHE A 55 -3.25 2.12 -1.35
N GLY A 56 -2.87 2.41 -0.11
CA GLY A 56 -1.48 2.38 0.26
C GLY A 56 -1.20 2.64 1.72
N PHE A 57 0.09 2.63 2.04
CA PHE A 57 0.62 2.98 3.35
C PHE A 57 1.44 4.26 3.25
N GLU A 58 1.46 5.02 4.33
CA GLU A 58 2.37 6.16 4.45
C GLU A 58 3.73 5.70 5.01
N TYR A 59 4.64 6.65 5.22
CA TYR A 59 6.09 6.50 5.43
C TYR A 59 6.53 5.77 6.71
N ASP A 60 5.93 4.63 7.03
CA ASP A 60 6.30 3.81 8.19
C ASP A 60 6.56 2.35 7.79
N GLU A 61 7.45 1.70 8.54
CA GLU A 61 7.78 0.29 8.39
C GLU A 61 6.54 -0.63 8.49
N TYR A 62 6.64 -1.81 7.88
CA TYR A 62 5.61 -2.84 7.93
C TYR A 62 5.63 -3.58 9.28
N ASP A 63 4.65 -3.28 10.12
CA ASP A 63 4.30 -4.07 11.30
C ASP A 63 3.36 -5.24 10.97
N GLU A 64 3.12 -6.13 11.93
CA GLU A 64 2.23 -7.29 11.74
C GLU A 64 0.79 -6.88 11.34
N PRO A 65 0.15 -5.85 11.94
CA PRO A 65 -1.11 -5.31 11.45
C PRO A 65 -1.11 -4.91 9.97
N LYS A 66 -0.08 -4.21 9.49
CA LYS A 66 0.06 -3.85 8.06
C LYS A 66 0.16 -5.08 7.19
N ARG A 67 0.98 -6.07 7.59
CA ARG A 67 1.10 -7.36 6.87
C ARG A 67 -0.25 -8.09 6.79
N GLN A 68 -1.03 -8.08 7.86
CA GLN A 68 -2.37 -8.68 7.88
C GLN A 68 -3.36 -7.94 6.98
N LEU A 69 -3.38 -6.60 7.04
CA LEU A 69 -4.21 -5.77 6.16
C LEU A 69 -3.87 -6.01 4.71
N PHE A 70 -2.59 -6.06 4.42
CA PHE A 70 -2.09 -6.27 3.09
C PHE A 70 -2.51 -7.64 2.53
N LYS A 71 -2.37 -8.72 3.30
CA LYS A 71 -2.90 -10.05 2.93
C LYS A 71 -4.41 -10.02 2.68
N PHE A 72 -5.16 -9.29 3.50
CA PHE A 72 -6.61 -9.13 3.34
C PHE A 72 -6.96 -8.42 2.01
N ILE A 73 -6.33 -7.28 1.72
CA ILE A 73 -6.59 -6.49 0.52
C ILE A 73 -6.17 -7.26 -0.74
N THR A 74 -5.01 -7.91 -0.71
CA THR A 74 -4.54 -8.80 -1.80
C THR A 74 -5.58 -9.85 -2.15
N LYS A 75 -6.19 -10.46 -1.12
CA LYS A 75 -7.15 -11.52 -1.31
C LYS A 75 -8.50 -11.02 -1.84
N TYR A 76 -9.02 -9.91 -1.30
CA TYR A 76 -10.42 -9.53 -1.49
C TYR A 76 -10.66 -8.30 -2.37
N CYS A 77 -9.75 -7.33 -2.44
CA CYS A 77 -9.96 -6.09 -3.20
C CYS A 77 -9.51 -6.26 -4.65
N LYS A 78 -10.44 -6.32 -5.60
CA LYS A 78 -10.17 -6.66 -7.01
C LYS A 78 -10.15 -5.47 -7.97
N LYS A 79 -10.32 -4.24 -7.48
CA LYS A 79 -10.41 -3.03 -8.31
C LYS A 79 -9.31 -2.02 -8.04
N ILE A 80 -8.24 -2.44 -7.35
CA ILE A 80 -7.11 -1.56 -7.07
C ILE A 80 -6.42 -1.20 -8.39
N ARG A 81 -6.39 0.09 -8.67
CA ARG A 81 -5.77 0.72 -9.83
C ARG A 81 -4.53 1.51 -9.45
N TYR A 82 -4.59 2.20 -8.31
CA TYR A 82 -3.46 2.91 -7.73
C TYR A 82 -3.00 2.20 -6.46
N PHE A 83 -1.71 1.88 -6.41
CA PHE A 83 -1.10 1.25 -5.25
C PHE A 83 0.14 2.04 -4.81
N ASP A 84 0.16 2.44 -3.55
CA ASP A 84 1.33 3.00 -2.89
C ASP A 84 1.82 2.02 -1.82
N SER A 85 3.04 1.53 -1.96
CA SER A 85 3.56 0.51 -1.05
C SER A 85 3.93 1.06 0.32
N GLY A 86 4.16 2.37 0.45
CA GLY A 86 5.00 2.87 1.54
C GLY A 86 6.42 2.28 1.46
N ILE A 87 7.08 2.14 2.60
CA ILE A 87 8.46 1.64 2.70
C ILE A 87 8.50 0.13 2.41
N PRO A 88 9.27 -0.33 1.40
CA PRO A 88 9.38 -1.76 1.11
C PRO A 88 9.88 -2.61 2.28
N ASP A 89 9.22 -3.74 2.53
CA ASP A 89 9.64 -4.76 3.49
C ASP A 89 10.28 -5.99 2.82
N ASP A 90 10.95 -6.83 3.63
CA ASP A 90 11.65 -8.03 3.15
C ASP A 90 10.68 -9.20 2.81
N ASP A 91 9.38 -9.09 3.12
CA ASP A 91 8.42 -10.20 3.05
C ASP A 91 7.87 -10.47 1.64
N ASN A 92 8.37 -9.79 0.60
CA ASN A 92 7.89 -9.87 -0.79
C ASN A 92 6.40 -9.57 -1.02
N ASN A 93 5.67 -9.16 0.03
CA ASN A 93 4.24 -8.93 0.01
C ASN A 93 3.86 -7.95 -1.13
N ILE A 94 4.56 -6.82 -1.20
CA ILE A 94 4.39 -5.77 -2.23
C ILE A 94 4.36 -6.36 -3.64
N TYR A 95 5.35 -7.18 -3.99
CA TYR A 95 5.49 -7.72 -5.34
C TYR A 95 4.41 -8.77 -5.65
N LEU A 96 4.08 -9.63 -4.67
CA LEU A 96 2.98 -10.58 -4.80
C LEU A 96 1.63 -9.88 -5.01
N PHE A 97 1.41 -8.74 -4.36
CA PHE A 97 0.18 -7.97 -4.58
C PHE A 97 0.12 -7.36 -5.98
N ILE A 98 1.23 -6.80 -6.45
CA ILE A 98 1.32 -6.24 -7.80
C ILE A 98 1.07 -7.35 -8.82
N GLU A 99 1.74 -8.50 -8.68
CA GLU A 99 1.57 -9.66 -9.56
C GLU A 99 0.11 -10.15 -9.60
N ASN A 100 -0.51 -10.32 -8.43
CA ASN A 100 -1.89 -10.80 -8.32
C ASN A 100 -2.93 -9.81 -8.86
N ASN A 101 -2.58 -8.52 -8.98
CA ASN A 101 -3.47 -7.46 -9.42
C ASN A 101 -2.99 -6.75 -10.70
N GLN A 102 -2.03 -7.34 -11.42
CA GLN A 102 -1.35 -6.75 -12.58
C GLN A 102 -2.27 -6.35 -13.75
N HIS A 103 -3.50 -6.89 -13.80
CA HIS A 103 -4.47 -6.54 -14.82
C HIS A 103 -5.28 -5.28 -14.48
N ASN A 104 -5.30 -4.88 -13.21
CA ASN A 104 -6.08 -3.75 -12.71
C ASN A 104 -5.18 -2.57 -12.29
N ILE A 105 -3.97 -2.84 -11.80
CA ILE A 105 -3.03 -1.79 -11.37
C ILE A 105 -2.50 -1.05 -12.61
N ASN A 106 -2.67 0.27 -12.59
CA ASN A 106 -2.16 1.20 -13.60
C ASN A 106 -1.15 2.20 -13.02
N TYR A 107 -1.16 2.41 -11.71
CA TYR A 107 -0.32 3.40 -11.04
C TYR A 107 0.34 2.74 -9.84
N ILE A 108 1.67 2.83 -9.76
CA ILE A 108 2.46 2.29 -8.66
C ILE A 108 3.34 3.41 -8.10
N THR A 109 3.35 3.53 -6.78
CA THR A 109 4.31 4.35 -6.03
C THR A 109 5.05 3.46 -5.05
N ILE A 110 6.38 3.50 -5.12
CA ILE A 110 7.27 2.83 -4.16
C ILE A 110 8.33 3.82 -3.73
N GLU A 111 8.32 4.17 -2.44
CA GLU A 111 9.23 5.17 -1.89
C GLU A 111 10.11 4.54 -0.82
N VAL A 112 11.41 4.47 -1.10
CA VAL A 112 12.43 4.09 -0.10
C VAL A 112 12.78 5.35 0.69
N ASP A 113 12.63 5.29 2.02
CA ASP A 113 13.02 6.39 2.91
C ASP A 113 14.51 6.70 2.73
N ILE A 114 14.80 7.94 2.34
CA ILE A 114 16.15 8.44 2.04
C ILE A 114 16.84 8.90 3.34
N ASP A 115 16.07 9.27 4.37
CA ASP A 115 16.54 9.96 5.56
C ASP A 115 16.85 9.02 6.73
N ASN A 116 16.27 7.82 6.78
CA ASN A 116 16.61 6.80 7.79
C ASN A 116 17.83 5.95 7.39
N TYR A 117 19.01 6.51 7.65
CA TYR A 117 20.32 5.88 7.49
C TYR A 117 20.47 4.59 8.31
N THR A 118 20.69 3.44 7.65
CA THR A 118 21.99 2.71 7.68
C THR A 118 21.94 1.33 7.01
N ASN A 119 20.78 0.68 6.89
CA ASN A 119 20.72 -0.73 6.44
C ASN A 119 20.11 -0.96 5.05
N TYR A 120 19.54 0.06 4.41
CA TYR A 120 18.88 -0.07 3.09
C TYR A 120 19.84 -0.09 1.88
N LYS A 121 21.11 -0.46 2.09
CA LYS A 121 22.17 -0.40 1.08
C LYS A 121 21.89 -1.28 -0.15
N GLU A 122 21.12 -2.35 0.05
CA GLU A 122 20.72 -3.30 -0.98
C GLU A 122 19.23 -3.19 -1.34
N LEU A 123 18.44 -2.44 -0.57
CA LEU A 123 16.98 -2.38 -0.73
C LEU A 123 16.59 -1.84 -2.11
N SER A 124 17.20 -0.75 -2.57
CA SER A 124 16.86 -0.16 -3.88
C SER A 124 17.15 -1.11 -5.04
N SER A 125 18.24 -1.88 -4.97
CA SER A 125 18.56 -2.89 -5.98
C SER A 125 17.57 -4.06 -5.95
N THR A 126 17.24 -4.55 -4.74
CA THR A 126 16.23 -5.60 -4.54
C THR A 126 14.85 -5.16 -5.04
N VAL A 127 14.46 -3.92 -4.75
CA VAL A 127 13.20 -3.32 -5.22
C VAL A 127 13.14 -3.33 -6.75
N LEU A 128 14.19 -2.85 -7.42
CA LEU A 128 14.23 -2.86 -8.89
C LEU A 128 14.18 -4.28 -9.47
N GLN A 129 14.93 -5.22 -8.89
CA GLN A 129 14.98 -6.61 -9.36
C GLN A 129 13.62 -7.32 -9.22
N ASN A 130 12.96 -7.14 -8.08
CA ASN A 130 11.67 -7.76 -7.81
C ASN A 130 10.55 -7.08 -8.59
N LEU A 131 10.54 -5.74 -8.62
CA LEU A 131 9.53 -4.98 -9.36
C LEU A 131 9.57 -5.31 -10.84
N GLY A 132 10.76 -5.39 -11.45
CA GLY A 132 10.93 -5.71 -12.87
C GLY A 132 10.34 -7.07 -13.29
N GLN A 133 10.11 -7.99 -12.35
CA GLN A 133 9.49 -9.29 -12.61
C GLN A 133 7.96 -9.25 -12.60
N VAL A 134 7.37 -8.28 -11.90
CA VAL A 134 5.92 -8.24 -11.62
C VAL A 134 5.21 -7.01 -12.20
N LEU A 135 5.90 -6.18 -12.99
CA LEU A 135 5.32 -4.96 -13.54
C LEU A 135 4.00 -5.22 -14.31
N PRO A 136 2.93 -4.45 -14.03
CA PRO A 136 1.69 -4.53 -14.79
C PRO A 136 1.86 -4.24 -16.29
N ILE A 137 1.16 -5.00 -17.13
CA ILE A 137 1.20 -4.83 -18.60
C ILE A 137 0.63 -3.46 -19.04
N LYS A 138 -0.28 -2.87 -18.24
CA LYS A 138 -0.95 -1.59 -18.53
C LYS A 138 -0.53 -0.46 -17.58
N LEU A 139 0.72 -0.48 -17.11
CA LEU A 139 1.22 0.56 -16.22
C LEU A 139 1.24 1.92 -16.95
N GLU A 140 0.52 2.90 -16.41
CA GLU A 140 0.44 4.27 -16.91
C GLU A 140 1.38 5.21 -16.13
N TYR A 141 1.67 4.89 -14.87
CA TYR A 141 2.54 5.69 -14.01
C TYR A 141 3.32 4.83 -13.04
N LEU A 142 4.59 5.19 -12.85
CA LEU A 142 5.49 4.58 -11.88
C LEU A 142 6.27 5.69 -11.16
N CYS A 143 6.02 5.86 -9.86
CA CYS A 143 6.84 6.67 -8.97
C CYS A 143 7.80 5.77 -8.21
N LEU A 144 9.10 6.08 -8.27
CA LEU A 144 10.14 5.39 -7.53
C LEU A 144 11.01 6.43 -6.81
N SER A 145 11.09 6.33 -5.48
CA SER A 145 12.14 6.98 -4.70
C SER A 145 13.16 5.93 -4.28
N LEU A 146 14.40 6.05 -4.77
CA LEU A 146 15.46 5.04 -4.59
C LEU A 146 16.75 5.73 -4.12
N SER A 147 17.54 4.99 -3.34
CA SER A 147 18.83 5.46 -2.80
C SER A 147 19.96 4.52 -3.23
N PHE A 148 20.96 5.08 -3.92
CA PHE A 148 22.15 4.35 -4.36
C PHE A 148 23.41 4.97 -3.79
N LYS A 149 24.32 4.13 -3.27
CA LYS A 149 25.69 4.57 -2.97
C LYS A 149 26.55 4.43 -4.22
N THR A 150 27.06 5.54 -4.72
CA THR A 150 28.10 5.53 -5.75
C THR A 150 29.44 5.19 -5.10
N LYS A 151 30.16 4.19 -5.64
CA LYS A 151 31.59 4.04 -5.31
C LYS A 151 32.33 5.12 -6.10
N ILE A 152 32.93 6.09 -5.41
CA ILE A 152 33.93 6.95 -6.04
C ILE A 152 35.13 6.05 -6.33
N ILE A 153 35.38 5.80 -7.62
CA ILE A 153 36.56 5.08 -8.08
C ILE A 153 37.70 6.10 -8.03
N ASN A 154 38.59 5.98 -7.04
CA ASN A 154 39.85 6.72 -6.97
C ASN A 154 40.93 6.00 -7.77
#